data_AF-A0A2E3D4Q8-F1
#
_entry.id   AF-A0A2E3D4Q8-F1
#
_cell.length_a   1.000
_cell.length_b   1.000
_cell.length_c   1.000
_cell.angle_alpha   90.00
_cell.angle_beta   90.00
_cell.angle_gamma   90.00
#
_symmetry.space_group_name_H-M   'P 1'
#
loop_
_entity.id
_entity.type
_entity.pdbx_description
1 polymer ?
#
loop_
_entity_poly.entity_id
_entity_poly.type
_entity_poly.pdbx_seq_one_letter_code
_entity_poly.pdbx_strand_id
1 'polypeptide(L)'
;MATLLTDQLVTDFNRFKWLKRLDQSVILNTGEASPDLLKIPEKDAQRVLSEVVRLVLDLPRNSTPLVVWNHGDSELLVHSDKTTINFTSGVVTIYVSVECDQYQQVTIPVPIGVGQKKSVTGLVMSSFQDLQGPKGLVEIWSDAIIAFAWESLLELATTICAQVGKDARGLPLVPGTIGASPDRLLIQPVSRFSLAAGV
;
A
#
# COMPACT_ATOMS: atom_id res chain seq x y z
N MET A 1 -15.54 -15.60 2.80
CA MET A 1 -14.60 -15.32 3.91
C MET A 1 -14.01 -13.92 3.69
N ALA A 2 -14.62 -12.87 4.24
CA ALA A 2 -14.18 -11.48 4.05
C ALA A 2 -14.27 -10.67 5.36
N THR A 3 -13.98 -11.34 6.48
CA THR A 3 -14.13 -10.78 7.84
C THR A 3 -12.78 -10.50 8.52
N LEU A 4 -11.65 -10.65 7.82
CA LEU A 4 -10.33 -10.70 8.47
C LEU A 4 -9.51 -9.41 8.44
N LEU A 5 -9.81 -8.42 7.59
CA LEU A 5 -8.91 -7.27 7.41
C LEU A 5 -8.98 -6.22 8.54
N THR A 6 -10.10 -6.11 9.25
CA THR A 6 -10.29 -5.01 10.23
C THR A 6 -9.78 -5.33 11.62
N ASP A 7 -9.77 -6.61 12.04
CA ASP A 7 -9.25 -7.03 13.35
C ASP A 7 -7.72 -7.15 13.39
N GLN A 8 -7.04 -7.02 12.24
CA GLN A 8 -5.60 -7.27 12.08
C GLN A 8 -4.70 -6.04 12.06
N LEU A 9 -5.24 -4.82 12.08
CA LEU A 9 -4.43 -3.59 12.20
C LEU A 9 -4.49 -2.99 13.60
N VAL A 10 -3.34 -2.58 14.15
CA VAL A 10 -3.28 -1.87 15.46
C VAL A 10 -3.61 -0.38 15.29
N THR A 11 -3.51 0.15 14.08
CA THR A 11 -3.73 1.58 13.81
C THR A 11 -5.17 2.00 14.10
N ASP A 12 -5.33 2.92 15.06
CA ASP A 12 -6.61 3.56 15.37
C ASP A 12 -6.94 4.67 14.36
N PHE A 13 -7.73 4.33 13.34
CA PHE A 13 -8.16 5.24 12.29
C PHE A 13 -9.03 6.41 12.78
N ASN A 14 -9.63 6.33 13.97
CA ASN A 14 -10.45 7.43 14.51
C ASN A 14 -9.62 8.68 14.83
N ARG A 15 -8.29 8.54 14.93
CA ARG A 15 -7.36 9.65 15.19
C ARG A 15 -7.07 10.48 13.94
N PHE A 16 -7.39 9.97 12.75
CA PHE A 16 -7.07 10.64 11.50
C PHE A 16 -8.14 11.69 11.15
N LYS A 17 -7.78 12.96 11.29
CA LYS A 17 -8.67 14.10 10.97
C LYS A 17 -9.00 14.21 9.48
N TRP A 18 -8.16 13.66 8.61
CA TRP A 18 -8.38 13.66 7.16
C TRP A 18 -9.34 12.56 6.71
N LEU A 19 -9.59 11.53 7.54
CA LEU A 19 -10.49 10.45 7.21
C LEU A 19 -11.92 10.87 7.52
N LYS A 20 -12.65 11.25 6.48
CA LYS A 20 -14.09 11.44 6.55
C LYS A 20 -14.77 10.14 6.13
N ARG A 21 -15.49 9.54 7.07
CA ARG A 21 -16.34 8.38 6.75
C ARG A 21 -17.56 8.82 5.98
N LEU A 22 -18.06 7.96 5.10
CA LEU A 22 -19.33 8.21 4.44
C LEU A 22 -20.44 8.35 5.48
N ASP A 23 -21.32 9.32 5.26
CA ASP A 23 -22.58 9.39 5.99
C ASP A 23 -23.41 8.14 5.69
N GLN A 24 -24.17 7.68 6.68
CA GLN A 24 -25.07 6.53 6.51
C GLN A 24 -26.14 6.77 5.44
N SER A 25 -26.46 8.03 5.12
CA SER A 25 -27.39 8.38 4.05
C SER A 25 -26.78 8.26 2.65
N VAL A 26 -25.45 8.18 2.53
CA VAL A 26 -24.77 8.09 1.23
C VAL A 26 -24.70 6.62 0.81
N ILE A 27 -25.48 6.27 -0.20
CA ILE A 27 -25.47 4.94 -0.82
C ILE A 27 -24.68 5.02 -2.12
N LEU A 28 -23.58 4.26 -2.20
CA LEU A 28 -22.79 4.14 -3.42
C LEU A 28 -23.19 2.88 -4.20
N ASN A 29 -23.68 3.07 -5.43
CA ASN A 29 -23.95 1.97 -6.36
C ASN A 29 -22.65 1.41 -6.93
N THR A 30 -22.73 0.25 -7.59
CA THR A 30 -21.59 -0.43 -8.21
C THR A 30 -20.76 0.51 -9.09
N GLY A 31 -19.45 0.59 -8.80
CA GLY A 31 -18.52 1.42 -9.57
C GLY A 31 -18.55 2.92 -9.25
N GLU A 32 -19.49 3.39 -8.44
CA GLU A 32 -19.53 4.80 -8.04
C GLU A 32 -18.37 5.17 -7.12
N ALA A 33 -17.79 6.34 -7.37
CA ALA A 33 -16.77 6.91 -6.52
C ALA A 33 -17.39 7.56 -5.28
N SER A 34 -16.69 7.46 -4.15
CA SER A 34 -17.01 8.28 -2.98
C SER A 34 -16.86 9.78 -3.32
N PRO A 35 -17.61 10.68 -2.63
CA PRO A 35 -17.57 12.10 -2.93
C PRO A 35 -16.20 12.76 -2.73
N ASP A 36 -15.42 12.23 -1.78
CA ASP A 36 -14.15 12.81 -1.34
C ASP A 36 -12.95 12.03 -1.88
N LEU A 37 -12.06 12.74 -2.59
CA LEU A 37 -10.68 12.27 -2.80
C LEU A 37 -9.91 12.39 -1.49
N LEU A 38 -9.45 11.26 -0.97
CA LEU A 38 -8.62 11.23 0.24
C LEU A 38 -7.25 11.84 -0.03
N LYS A 39 -6.78 12.66 0.90
CA LYS A 39 -5.46 13.33 0.86
C LYS A 39 -4.70 12.99 2.12
N ILE A 40 -4.05 11.84 2.11
CA ILE A 40 -3.41 11.25 3.29
C ILE A 40 -2.03 11.88 3.47
N PRO A 41 -1.74 12.56 4.60
CA PRO A 41 -0.40 13.06 4.90
C PRO A 41 0.62 11.94 4.99
N GLU A 42 1.86 12.19 4.57
CA GLU A 42 2.93 11.19 4.54
C GLU A 42 3.12 10.45 5.87
N LYS A 43 3.16 11.20 6.97
CA LYS A 43 3.29 10.65 8.33
C LYS A 43 2.19 9.64 8.69
N ASP A 44 0.96 9.88 8.23
CA ASP A 44 -0.17 9.01 8.52
C ASP A 44 -0.17 7.80 7.58
N ALA A 45 0.21 7.98 6.31
CA ALA A 45 0.43 6.89 5.37
C ALA A 45 1.54 5.94 5.87
N GLN A 46 2.67 6.47 6.36
CA GLN A 46 3.75 5.70 6.97
C GLN A 46 3.26 4.90 8.18
N ARG A 47 2.39 5.47 9.01
CA ARG A 47 1.84 4.77 10.18
C ARG A 47 1.02 3.56 9.77
N VAL A 48 0.14 3.70 8.78
CA VAL A 48 -0.64 2.57 8.27
C VAL A 48 0.26 1.56 7.54
N LEU A 49 1.23 2.05 6.75
CA LEU A 49 2.18 1.20 6.04
C LEU A 49 2.94 0.28 6.99
N SER A 50 3.36 0.77 8.16
CA SER A 50 4.14 -0.02 9.13
C SER A 50 3.40 -1.27 9.63
N GLU A 51 2.07 -1.26 9.61
CA GLU A 51 1.23 -2.43 9.91
C GLU A 51 1.00 -3.29 8.66
N VAL A 52 0.76 -2.64 7.52
CA VAL A 52 0.50 -3.30 6.23
C VAL A 52 1.70 -4.10 5.74
N VAL A 53 2.92 -3.59 5.86
CA VAL A 53 4.13 -4.32 5.43
C VAL A 53 4.30 -5.63 6.21
N ARG A 54 3.85 -5.68 7.47
CA ARG A 54 3.86 -6.91 8.25
C ARG A 54 2.83 -7.89 7.71
N LEU A 55 1.64 -7.42 7.34
CA LEU A 55 0.61 -8.23 6.70
C LEU A 55 1.11 -8.82 5.37
N VAL A 56 1.69 -7.99 4.50
CA VAL A 56 2.22 -8.42 3.19
C VAL A 56 3.38 -9.41 3.33
N LEU A 57 4.19 -9.29 4.38
CA LEU A 57 5.27 -10.22 4.69
C LEU A 57 4.81 -11.47 5.47
N ASP A 58 3.51 -11.64 5.68
CA ASP A 58 2.91 -12.70 6.51
C ASP A 58 3.54 -12.79 7.91
N LEU A 59 3.98 -11.66 8.46
CA LEU A 59 4.57 -11.57 9.78
C LEU A 59 3.47 -11.62 10.86
N PRO A 60 3.50 -12.60 11.78
CA PRO A 60 2.57 -12.62 12.89
C PRO A 60 2.65 -11.33 13.73
N ARG A 61 1.54 -10.97 14.37
CA ARG A 61 1.55 -9.90 15.36
C ARG A 61 2.52 -10.24 16.50
N ASN A 62 3.24 -9.23 17.00
CA ASN A 62 4.21 -9.35 18.09
C ASN A 62 5.41 -10.27 17.80
N SER A 63 5.63 -10.68 16.54
CA SER A 63 6.89 -11.34 16.13
C SER A 63 7.98 -10.31 15.84
N THR A 64 9.21 -10.81 15.67
CA THR A 64 10.32 -10.03 15.08
C THR A 64 9.87 -9.32 13.79
N PRO A 65 10.33 -8.08 13.53
CA PRO A 65 10.04 -7.36 12.28
C PRO A 65 10.87 -7.86 11.09
N LEU A 66 11.58 -8.97 11.24
CA LEU A 66 12.52 -9.50 10.26
C LEU A 66 11.91 -10.70 9.54
N VAL A 67 12.05 -10.74 8.22
CA VAL A 67 11.76 -11.93 7.39
C VAL A 67 12.98 -12.26 6.56
N VAL A 68 13.33 -13.54 6.45
CA VAL A 68 14.34 -14.01 5.50
C VAL A 68 13.65 -14.52 4.26
N TRP A 69 13.93 -13.88 3.11
CA TRP A 69 13.60 -14.42 1.80
C TRP A 69 14.71 -15.33 1.30
N ASN A 70 14.33 -16.37 0.56
CA ASN A 70 15.25 -17.38 0.03
C ASN A 70 15.08 -17.49 -1.49
N HIS A 71 16.20 -17.54 -2.21
CA HIS A 71 16.24 -17.80 -3.64
C HIS A 71 17.46 -18.66 -3.99
N GLY A 72 17.26 -19.97 -4.13
CA GLY A 72 18.36 -20.93 -4.26
C GLY A 72 19.24 -20.89 -3.00
N ASP A 73 20.53 -20.63 -3.17
CA ASP A 73 21.50 -20.50 -2.08
C ASP A 73 21.64 -19.05 -1.56
N SER A 74 20.82 -18.12 -2.06
CA SER A 74 20.83 -16.72 -1.63
C SER A 74 19.76 -16.44 -0.58
N GLU A 75 20.14 -15.71 0.46
CA GLU A 75 19.25 -15.24 1.53
C GLU A 75 19.23 -13.71 1.57
N LEU A 76 18.05 -13.13 1.81
CA LEU A 76 17.88 -11.70 2.01
C LEU A 76 17.04 -11.45 3.26
N LEU A 77 17.61 -10.79 4.25
CA LEU A 77 16.89 -10.32 5.43
C LEU A 77 16.15 -9.02 5.08
N VAL A 78 14.84 -9.00 5.27
CA VAL A 78 13.96 -7.84 5.03
C VAL A 78 13.52 -7.26 6.37
N HIS A 79 13.72 -5.96 6.55
CA HIS A 79 13.37 -5.22 7.78
C HIS A 79 12.03 -4.49 7.62
N SER A 80 10.93 -5.12 8.06
CA SER A 80 9.59 -4.53 7.95
C SER A 80 9.44 -3.21 8.74
N ASP A 81 10.10 -3.08 9.88
CA ASP A 81 10.09 -1.91 10.76
C ASP A 81 10.86 -0.71 10.22
N LYS A 82 11.70 -0.93 9.20
CA LYS A 82 12.53 0.09 8.55
C LYS A 82 12.07 0.41 7.13
N THR A 83 10.99 -0.23 6.66
CA THR A 83 10.36 0.10 5.39
C THR A 83 9.62 1.43 5.49
N THR A 84 9.98 2.37 4.62
CA THR A 84 9.41 3.73 4.65
C THR A 84 8.80 4.12 3.32
N ILE A 85 7.99 5.19 3.31
CA ILE A 85 7.32 5.71 2.12
C ILE A 85 7.47 7.23 2.03
N ASN A 86 7.65 7.73 0.80
CA ASN A 86 7.57 9.15 0.50
C ASN A 86 6.71 9.43 -0.73
N PHE A 87 6.38 10.71 -0.91
CA PHE A 87 5.53 11.16 -2.01
C PHE A 87 6.08 12.37 -2.73
N THR A 88 6.19 12.25 -4.07
CA THR A 88 6.35 13.38 -4.96
C THR A 88 5.20 13.42 -5.96
N SER A 89 5.17 14.39 -6.88
CA SER A 89 4.07 14.48 -7.85
C SER A 89 4.09 13.28 -8.80
N GLY A 90 3.06 12.41 -8.72
CA GLY A 90 2.92 11.24 -9.58
C GLY A 90 3.85 10.07 -9.27
N VAL A 91 4.61 10.13 -8.16
CA VAL A 91 5.49 9.03 -7.75
C VAL A 91 5.35 8.78 -6.25
N VAL A 92 5.13 7.52 -5.91
CA VAL A 92 5.27 6.97 -4.56
C VAL A 92 6.61 6.24 -4.51
N THR A 93 7.49 6.52 -3.56
CA THR A 93 8.69 5.69 -3.37
C THR A 93 8.55 4.91 -2.08
N ILE A 94 8.63 3.59 -2.17
CA ILE A 94 8.78 2.72 -1.00
C ILE A 94 10.26 2.38 -0.86
N TYR A 95 10.80 2.64 0.31
CA TYR A 95 12.19 2.37 0.65
C TYR A 95 12.22 1.07 1.45
N VAL A 96 12.69 0.00 0.83
CA VAL A 96 12.76 -1.33 1.45
C VAL A 96 14.14 -1.51 2.05
N SER A 97 14.21 -1.73 3.37
CA SER A 97 15.50 -1.95 4.03
C SER A 97 15.79 -3.44 4.12
N VAL A 98 16.97 -3.83 3.65
CA VAL A 98 17.38 -5.23 3.49
C VAL A 98 18.84 -5.43 3.88
N GLU A 99 19.22 -6.66 4.21
CA GLU A 99 20.58 -7.04 4.59
C GLU A 99 20.89 -8.45 4.05
N CYS A 100 22.12 -8.71 3.65
CA CYS A 100 22.62 -10.05 3.31
C CYS A 100 24.08 -10.22 3.75
N ASP A 101 24.67 -11.40 3.53
CA ASP A 101 26.05 -11.70 3.93
C ASP A 101 27.09 -10.79 3.25
N GLN A 102 26.87 -10.38 2.00
CA GLN A 102 27.80 -9.49 1.28
C GLN A 102 27.56 -7.99 1.55
N TYR A 103 26.36 -7.61 1.99
CA TYR A 103 25.98 -6.23 2.20
C TYR A 103 25.33 -6.06 3.56
N GLN A 104 25.93 -5.21 4.40
CA GLN A 104 25.25 -4.68 5.59
C GLN A 104 23.91 -4.04 5.21
N GLN A 105 23.10 -3.72 6.20
CA GLN A 105 21.79 -3.11 6.00
C GLN A 105 21.82 -1.94 4.99
N VAL A 106 21.17 -2.14 3.84
CA VAL A 106 20.98 -1.18 2.77
C VAL A 106 19.51 -0.84 2.61
N THR A 107 19.23 0.30 1.99
CA THR A 107 17.87 0.72 1.68
C THR A 107 17.72 0.83 0.17
N ILE A 108 16.81 0.04 -0.40
CA ILE A 108 16.52 0.00 -1.83
C ILE A 108 15.28 0.86 -2.11
N PRO A 109 15.41 1.99 -2.82
CA PRO A 109 14.27 2.79 -3.23
C PRO A 109 13.52 2.10 -4.40
N VAL A 110 12.22 1.92 -4.23
CA VAL A 110 11.30 1.42 -5.26
C VAL A 110 10.34 2.53 -5.67
N PRO A 111 10.69 3.33 -6.69
CA PRO A 111 9.80 4.36 -7.21
C PRO A 111 8.69 3.73 -8.05
N ILE A 112 7.45 4.04 -7.67
CA ILE A 112 6.23 3.58 -8.33
C ILE A 112 5.52 4.81 -8.92
N GLY A 113 5.49 4.88 -10.25
CA GLY A 113 4.68 5.83 -11.00
C GLY A 113 3.19 5.57 -10.77
N VAL A 114 2.47 6.62 -10.40
CA VAL A 114 1.03 6.62 -10.08
C VAL A 114 0.35 7.85 -10.69
N GLY A 115 -0.96 8.00 -10.50
CA GLY A 115 -1.69 9.20 -10.92
C GLY A 115 -1.20 10.48 -10.23
N GLN A 116 -1.54 11.63 -10.81
CA GLN A 116 -1.28 12.95 -10.21
C GLN A 116 -2.59 13.68 -9.90
N LYS A 117 -2.55 14.70 -9.04
CA LYS A 117 -3.76 15.44 -8.59
C LYS A 117 -4.67 15.92 -9.73
N LYS A 118 -4.11 16.33 -10.87
CA LYS A 118 -4.85 16.83 -12.04
C LYS A 118 -5.15 15.76 -13.09
N SER A 119 -4.65 14.55 -12.89
CA SER A 119 -4.79 13.41 -13.80
C SER A 119 -4.73 12.14 -12.96
N VAL A 120 -5.78 11.91 -12.17
CA VAL A 120 -5.91 10.65 -11.43
C VAL A 120 -6.14 9.55 -12.44
N THR A 121 -5.17 8.66 -12.58
CA THR A 121 -5.29 7.45 -13.40
C THR A 121 -6.06 6.40 -12.60
N GLY A 122 -6.60 5.37 -13.26
CA GLY A 122 -7.07 4.17 -12.55
C GLY A 122 -5.93 3.51 -11.73
N LEU A 123 -6.12 2.27 -11.30
CA LEU A 123 -5.09 1.46 -10.60
C LEU A 123 -3.89 1.04 -11.48
N VAL A 124 -3.46 1.91 -12.39
CA VAL A 124 -2.22 1.75 -13.15
C VAL A 124 -1.08 2.22 -12.27
N MET A 125 -0.19 1.29 -11.92
CA MET A 125 1.03 1.55 -11.16
C MET A 125 2.20 0.87 -11.87
N SER A 126 3.33 1.55 -11.99
CA SER A 126 4.51 1.03 -12.69
C SER A 126 5.79 1.36 -11.93
N SER A 127 6.72 0.40 -11.83
CA SER A 127 8.06 0.61 -11.26
C SER A 127 9.12 0.47 -12.36
N PHE A 128 10.33 0.97 -12.11
CA PHE A 128 11.51 0.55 -12.87
C PHE A 128 11.84 -0.92 -12.55
N GLN A 129 12.42 -1.61 -13.53
CA GLN A 129 12.98 -2.95 -13.36
C GLN A 129 14.41 -2.87 -12.78
N ASP A 130 15.18 -1.86 -13.22
CA ASP A 130 16.53 -1.60 -12.73
C ASP A 130 16.49 -0.74 -11.47
N LEU A 131 16.41 -1.39 -10.31
CA LEU A 131 16.44 -0.68 -9.03
C LEU A 131 17.84 -0.12 -8.74
N GLN A 132 17.87 1.02 -8.03
CA GLN A 132 19.12 1.55 -7.50
C GLN A 132 19.56 0.75 -6.27
N GLY A 133 20.79 0.24 -6.29
CA GLY A 133 21.36 -0.51 -5.17
C GLY A 133 22.64 -1.26 -5.56
N PRO A 134 23.24 -2.02 -4.64
CA PRO A 134 24.38 -2.87 -4.93
C PRO A 134 24.03 -3.91 -5.99
N LYS A 135 24.82 -3.97 -7.08
CA LYS A 135 24.52 -4.76 -8.28
C LYS A 135 24.18 -6.22 -7.98
N GLY A 136 25.00 -6.91 -7.18
CA GLY A 136 24.77 -8.33 -6.85
C GLY A 136 23.47 -8.58 -6.07
N LEU A 137 22.98 -7.59 -5.32
CA LEU A 137 21.70 -7.69 -4.61
C LEU A 137 20.53 -7.45 -5.58
N VAL A 138 20.55 -6.34 -6.33
CA VAL A 138 19.43 -5.98 -7.20
C VAL A 138 19.28 -6.95 -8.38
N GLU A 139 20.36 -7.59 -8.85
CA GLU A 139 20.28 -8.62 -9.89
C GLU A 139 19.46 -9.86 -9.47
N ILE A 140 19.49 -10.22 -8.19
CA ILE A 140 18.79 -11.40 -7.66
C ILE A 140 17.39 -11.03 -7.16
N TRP A 141 17.27 -9.87 -6.51
CA TRP A 141 16.13 -9.57 -5.65
C TRP A 141 15.19 -8.48 -6.16
N SER A 142 15.48 -7.81 -7.28
CA SER A 142 14.66 -6.68 -7.75
C SER A 142 13.20 -7.06 -7.92
N ASP A 143 12.89 -8.19 -8.55
CA ASP A 143 11.51 -8.62 -8.80
C ASP A 143 10.73 -8.81 -7.48
N ALA A 144 11.34 -9.46 -6.49
CA ALA A 144 10.72 -9.67 -5.18
C ALA A 144 10.55 -8.35 -4.41
N ILE A 145 11.55 -7.46 -4.45
CA ILE A 145 11.51 -6.15 -3.82
C ILE A 145 10.43 -5.26 -4.47
N ILE A 146 10.32 -5.28 -5.80
CA ILE A 146 9.29 -4.56 -6.56
C ILE A 146 7.91 -5.10 -6.22
N ALA A 147 7.73 -6.42 -6.22
CA ALA A 147 6.46 -7.06 -5.89
C ALA A 147 6.00 -6.70 -4.46
N PHE A 148 6.91 -6.79 -3.48
CA PHE A 148 6.64 -6.41 -2.10
C PHE A 148 6.23 -4.94 -1.95
N ALA A 149 6.96 -4.02 -2.59
CA ALA A 149 6.62 -2.59 -2.57
C ALA A 149 5.26 -2.33 -3.24
N TRP A 150 5.01 -2.96 -4.38
CA TRP A 150 3.75 -2.81 -5.12
C TRP A 150 2.56 -3.32 -4.29
N GLU A 151 2.68 -4.50 -3.70
CA GLU A 151 1.65 -5.10 -2.86
C GLU A 151 1.42 -4.28 -1.59
N SER A 152 2.49 -3.80 -0.96
CA SER A 152 2.42 -2.91 0.21
C SER A 152 1.67 -1.61 -0.10
N LEU A 153 1.87 -1.02 -1.27
CA LEU A 153 1.13 0.18 -1.69
C LEU A 153 -0.35 -0.12 -1.95
N LEU A 154 -0.64 -1.23 -2.64
CA LEU A 154 -2.02 -1.62 -2.93
C LEU A 154 -2.79 -1.95 -1.65
N GLU A 155 -2.18 -2.69 -0.74
CA GLU A 155 -2.80 -3.08 0.52
C GLU A 155 -2.97 -1.88 1.45
N LEU A 156 -2.00 -0.94 1.47
CA LEU A 156 -2.14 0.34 2.15
C LEU A 156 -3.38 1.10 1.67
N ALA A 157 -3.55 1.21 0.36
CA ALA A 157 -4.70 1.89 -0.21
C ALA A 157 -6.01 1.15 0.10
N THR A 158 -6.01 -0.19 0.01
CA THR A 158 -7.17 -1.05 0.28
C THR A 158 -7.62 -0.94 1.72
N THR A 159 -6.67 -1.04 2.65
CA THR A 159 -6.87 -0.85 4.08
C THR A 159 -7.49 0.52 4.37
N ILE A 160 -6.97 1.61 3.79
CA ILE A 160 -7.52 2.96 4.00
C ILE A 160 -8.95 3.07 3.45
N CYS A 161 -9.21 2.61 2.22
CA CYS A 161 -10.53 2.65 1.59
C CYS A 161 -11.58 1.89 2.42
N ALA A 162 -11.22 0.75 2.98
CA ALA A 162 -12.13 -0.04 3.81
C ALA A 162 -12.61 0.72 5.07
N GLN A 163 -11.83 1.70 5.54
CA GLN A 163 -12.18 2.53 6.71
C GLN A 163 -13.11 3.70 6.37
N VAL A 164 -13.27 4.02 5.09
CA VAL A 164 -14.14 5.12 4.62
C VAL A 164 -15.60 4.73 4.75
N GLY A 165 -15.95 3.49 4.43
CA GLY A 165 -17.32 3.02 4.48
C GLY A 165 -17.57 1.76 3.67
N LYS A 166 -18.86 1.51 3.41
CA LYS A 166 -19.35 0.35 2.67
C LYS A 166 -20.22 0.80 1.51
N ASP A 167 -20.31 -0.02 0.48
CA ASP A 167 -21.22 0.18 -0.66
C ASP A 167 -22.67 -0.25 -0.34
N ALA A 168 -23.57 -0.12 -1.31
CA ALA A 168 -24.97 -0.54 -1.21
C ALA A 168 -25.16 -2.04 -0.86
N ARG A 169 -24.14 -2.89 -1.08
CA ARG A 169 -24.15 -4.32 -0.75
C ARG A 169 -23.53 -4.60 0.62
N GLY A 170 -23.14 -3.56 1.36
CA GLY A 170 -22.47 -3.69 2.65
C GLY A 170 -21.00 -4.13 2.55
N LEU A 171 -20.39 -4.09 1.35
CA LEU A 171 -18.98 -4.44 1.15
C LEU A 171 -18.08 -3.22 1.36
N PRO A 172 -16.88 -3.37 1.97
CA PRO A 172 -15.94 -2.27 2.11
C PRO A 172 -15.55 -1.68 0.74
N LEU A 173 -15.40 -0.36 0.69
CA LEU A 173 -14.90 0.33 -0.49
C LEU A 173 -13.47 -0.12 -0.84
N VAL A 174 -13.12 0.05 -2.11
CA VAL A 174 -11.79 -0.30 -2.65
C VAL A 174 -11.14 0.91 -3.32
N PRO A 175 -9.81 0.89 -3.53
CA PRO A 175 -9.14 1.92 -4.31
C PRO A 175 -9.67 1.89 -5.75
N GLY A 176 -10.17 3.01 -6.27
CA GLY A 176 -10.43 3.19 -7.70
C GLY A 176 -9.29 3.88 -8.41
N THR A 177 -8.59 4.76 -7.70
CA THR A 177 -7.37 5.42 -8.16
C THR A 177 -6.34 5.49 -7.03
N ILE A 178 -5.07 5.46 -7.39
CA ILE A 178 -3.95 5.77 -6.51
C ILE A 178 -3.14 6.87 -7.21
N GLY A 179 -2.80 7.92 -6.47
CA GLY A 179 -1.99 9.01 -6.96
C GLY A 179 -1.13 9.63 -5.87
N ALA A 180 -0.22 10.51 -6.27
CA ALA A 180 0.68 11.17 -5.35
C ALA A 180 0.81 12.66 -5.67
N SER A 181 0.97 13.44 -4.61
CA SER A 181 1.41 14.84 -4.63
C SER A 181 2.48 15.01 -3.54
N PRO A 182 3.26 16.10 -3.53
CA PRO A 182 4.25 16.32 -2.49
C PRO A 182 3.67 16.08 -1.08
N ASP A 183 4.34 15.20 -0.32
CA ASP A 183 4.03 14.80 1.06
C ASP A 183 2.64 14.18 1.27
N ARG A 184 1.95 13.75 0.20
CA ARG A 184 0.59 13.19 0.29
C ARG A 184 0.31 12.08 -0.70
N LEU A 185 -0.26 11.01 -0.17
CA LEU A 185 -0.95 9.98 -0.95
C LEU A 185 -2.38 10.43 -1.28
N LEU A 186 -2.81 10.17 -2.50
CA LEU A 186 -4.13 10.49 -3.02
C LEU A 186 -4.84 9.18 -3.35
N ILE A 187 -6.03 8.96 -2.79
CA ILE A 187 -6.82 7.75 -3.07
C ILE A 187 -8.26 8.16 -3.31
N GLN A 188 -8.86 7.66 -4.39
CA GLN A 188 -10.30 7.75 -4.63
C GLN A 188 -10.95 6.41 -4.27
N PRO A 189 -11.63 6.29 -3.12
CA PRO A 189 -12.43 5.11 -2.82
C PRO A 189 -13.60 4.98 -3.80
N VAL A 190 -13.87 3.75 -4.23
CA VAL A 190 -15.00 3.40 -5.12
C VAL A 190 -15.73 2.17 -4.60
N SER A 191 -17.00 2.07 -4.95
CA SER A 191 -17.79 0.85 -4.82
C SER A 191 -17.26 -0.22 -5.79
N ARG A 192 -17.18 -1.47 -5.33
CA ARG A 192 -16.57 -2.56 -6.10
C ARG A 192 -17.38 -2.86 -7.35
N PHE A 193 -16.72 -3.06 -8.49
CA PHE A 193 -17.36 -3.71 -9.62
C PHE A 193 -17.66 -5.19 -9.30
N SER A 194 -18.85 -5.67 -9.67
CA SER A 194 -19.14 -7.09 -9.71
C SER A 194 -18.89 -7.60 -11.12
N LEU A 195 -18.07 -8.64 -11.25
CA LEU A 195 -17.98 -9.41 -12.49
C LEU A 195 -19.05 -10.51 -12.56
N ALA A 196 -19.73 -10.79 -11.44
CA ALA A 196 -20.93 -11.62 -11.45
C ALA A 196 -22.08 -10.79 -12.00
N ALA A 197 -22.56 -11.15 -13.19
CA ALA A 197 -23.76 -10.57 -13.78
C ALA A 197 -24.96 -10.87 -12.88
N GLY A 198 -25.66 -9.82 -12.44
CA GLY A 198 -27.01 -9.84 -11.86
C GLY A 198 -27.41 -11.05 -11.02
N VAL A 199 -27.21 -10.95 -9.71
CA VAL A 199 -28.14 -11.51 -8.71
C VAL A 199 -28.40 -10.42 -7.67
#